data_AF-E8JR36-F1
#
_entry.id   AF-E8JR36-F1
#
_cell.length_a   1.000
_cell.length_b   1.000
_cell.length_c   1.000
_cell.angle_alpha   90.00
_cell.angle_beta   90.00
_cell.angle_gamma   90.00
#
_symmetry.space_group_name_H-M   'P 1'
#
loop_
_entity.id
_entity.type
_entity.pdbx_description
1 polymer ?
#
loop_
_entity_poly.entity_id
_entity_poly.type
_entity_poly.pdbx_seq_one_letter_code
_entity_poly.pdbx_strand_id
1 'polypeptide(L)'
;MSLESLFPEAVGAEKVEHADDWVAVEENGQTFYLPLASLSGREKALLTLKNDGVLDASITDNPWYRYLVQNDTSASQGYKCLQIIYIDHKELLPEELFDFFETLLPNILAHVVISKNRTLLILNQEETLEAQALVKDVLPTLESDFGLKLTVFFGNIWNKLQADELPLYYQEESRLFANAGHYLGNERTVTFSEMLLLAYAHQIDLPAIKHKILQAIDDNKDTRMIITTMWQEQGNLAKTAQSLYIHRNSLHYKLEKFRLASGLNLKNLNDLAFVYLLIMEN
;
A
#
# COMPACT_ATOMS: atom_id res chain seq x y z
N MET A 1 -8.73 -1.99 23.82
CA MET A 1 -8.46 -0.76 24.59
C MET A 1 -7.75 0.16 23.62
N SER A 2 -8.25 1.38 23.40
CA SER A 2 -7.64 2.33 22.45
C SER A 2 -6.52 3.13 23.11
N LEU A 3 -5.45 3.46 22.38
CA LEU A 3 -4.36 4.31 22.89
C LEU A 3 -4.89 5.60 23.55
N GLU A 4 -5.90 6.22 22.94
CA GLU A 4 -6.55 7.46 23.41
C GLU A 4 -7.17 7.33 24.81
N SER A 5 -7.61 6.13 25.21
CA SER A 5 -8.17 5.87 26.53
C SER A 5 -7.11 5.74 27.63
N LEU A 6 -5.87 5.41 27.24
CA LEU A 6 -4.73 5.23 28.13
C LEU A 6 -3.82 6.46 28.17
N PHE A 7 -3.74 7.21 27.06
CA PHE A 7 -2.91 8.40 26.90
C PHE A 7 -3.75 9.54 26.30
N PRO A 8 -4.49 10.30 27.13
CA PRO A 8 -5.33 11.40 26.65
C PRO A 8 -4.54 12.59 26.10
N GLU A 9 -3.22 12.62 26.30
CA GLU A 9 -2.30 13.63 25.77
C GLU A 9 -1.68 13.23 24.42
N ALA A 10 -2.05 12.08 23.85
CA ALA A 10 -1.61 11.64 22.55
C ALA A 10 -2.13 12.59 21.45
N VAL A 11 -1.24 13.05 20.58
CA VAL A 11 -1.58 13.94 19.45
C VAL A 11 -1.20 13.30 18.12
N GLY A 12 -1.99 13.59 17.08
CA GLY A 12 -1.62 13.26 15.70
C GLY A 12 -0.45 14.11 15.21
N ALA A 13 0.21 13.65 14.14
CA ALA A 13 1.41 14.27 13.54
C ALA A 13 1.32 15.79 13.31
N GLU A 14 0.12 16.30 13.08
CA GLU A 14 -0.14 17.71 12.75
C GLU A 14 0.10 18.71 13.89
N LYS A 15 0.37 18.26 15.13
CA LYS A 15 0.49 19.12 16.33
C LYS A 15 1.86 19.11 17.01
N VAL A 16 2.88 18.52 16.40
CA VAL A 16 4.21 18.37 17.03
C VAL A 16 5.12 19.53 16.64
N GLU A 17 5.40 20.45 17.57
CA GLU A 17 6.27 21.61 17.34
C GLU A 17 7.78 21.32 17.53
N HIS A 18 8.14 20.30 18.32
CA HIS A 18 9.53 19.94 18.61
C HIS A 18 9.72 18.42 18.65
N ALA A 19 10.56 17.83 17.79
CA ALA A 19 10.70 16.37 17.67
C ALA A 19 11.38 15.70 18.88
N ASP A 20 12.22 16.43 19.63
CA ASP A 20 13.03 15.86 20.73
C ASP A 20 12.22 15.55 22.01
N ASP A 21 11.01 16.10 22.14
CA ASP A 21 10.17 15.95 23.34
C ASP A 21 9.06 14.89 23.20
N TRP A 22 8.99 14.18 22.05
CA TRP A 22 7.88 13.30 21.72
C TRP A 22 8.33 11.91 21.29
N VAL A 23 7.55 10.89 21.64
CA VAL A 23 7.72 9.51 21.18
C VAL A 23 6.60 9.17 20.21
N ALA A 24 6.97 8.78 18.99
CA ALA A 24 6.03 8.24 18.01
C ALA A 24 5.68 6.78 18.38
N VAL A 25 4.38 6.49 18.42
CA VAL A 25 3.82 5.16 18.61
C VAL A 25 2.83 4.90 17.50
N GLU A 26 3.06 3.82 16.75
CA GLU A 26 2.12 3.37 15.73
C GLU A 26 1.13 2.39 16.36
N GLU A 27 -0.16 2.68 16.24
CA GLU A 27 -1.24 1.75 16.56
C GLU A 27 -2.22 1.70 15.39
N ASN A 28 -2.44 0.52 14.83
CA ASN A 28 -3.33 0.30 13.68
C ASN A 28 -3.01 1.15 12.44
N GLY A 29 -1.73 1.42 12.17
CA GLY A 29 -1.29 2.21 11.00
C GLY A 29 -1.52 3.72 11.15
N GLN A 30 -1.80 4.20 12.37
CA GLN A 30 -1.91 5.62 12.69
C GLN A 30 -0.82 5.99 13.69
N THR A 31 -0.05 7.03 13.37
CA THR A 31 1.06 7.49 14.21
C THR A 31 0.54 8.47 15.26
N PHE A 32 0.68 8.09 16.52
CA PHE A 32 0.39 8.93 17.68
C PHE A 32 1.69 9.41 18.31
N TYR A 33 1.76 10.68 18.66
CA TYR A 33 2.90 11.27 19.35
C TYR A 33 2.55 11.45 20.83
N LEU A 34 3.38 10.89 21.70
CA LEU A 34 3.25 10.95 23.15
C LEU A 34 4.32 11.90 23.72
N PRO A 35 3.96 12.86 24.59
CA PRO A 35 4.95 13.76 25.17
C PRO A 35 5.78 13.02 26.23
N LEU A 36 7.11 13.06 26.12
CA LEU A 36 8.05 12.39 27.04
C LEU A 36 7.92 12.84 28.50
N ALA A 37 7.41 14.05 28.73
CA ALA A 37 7.15 14.60 30.05
C ALA A 37 5.96 13.95 30.76
N SER A 38 4.98 13.43 30.01
CA SER A 38 3.76 12.82 30.54
C SER A 38 3.94 11.34 30.93
N LEU A 39 5.01 10.71 30.46
CA LEU A 39 5.26 9.29 30.61
C LEU A 39 5.99 8.99 31.93
N SER A 40 5.41 8.09 32.73
CA SER A 40 6.06 7.53 33.92
C SER A 40 7.29 6.67 33.54
N GLY A 41 8.21 6.44 34.49
CA GLY A 41 9.40 5.61 34.25
C GLY A 41 9.07 4.18 33.78
N ARG A 42 7.90 3.63 34.19
CA ARG A 42 7.42 2.32 33.74
C ARG A 42 6.83 2.37 32.32
N GLU A 43 6.14 3.45 31.95
CA GLU A 43 5.62 3.64 30.58
C GLU A 43 6.75 3.92 29.61
N LYS A 44 7.77 4.68 30.01
CA LYS A 44 9.03 4.81 29.25
C LYS A 44 9.65 3.44 29.03
N ALA A 45 9.79 2.61 30.07
CA ALA A 45 10.33 1.26 29.92
C ALA A 45 9.46 0.33 29.07
N LEU A 46 8.12 0.43 29.15
CA LEU A 46 7.18 -0.31 28.30
C LEU A 46 7.21 0.17 26.85
N LEU A 47 7.38 1.47 26.62
CA LEU A 47 7.60 2.04 25.30
C LEU A 47 8.98 1.67 24.79
N THR A 48 10.02 1.55 25.62
CA THR A 48 11.31 1.00 25.17
C THR A 48 11.21 -0.49 24.89
N LEU A 49 10.36 -1.24 25.59
CA LEU A 49 10.10 -2.66 25.30
C LEU A 49 9.21 -2.87 24.05
N LYS A 50 8.27 -1.95 23.79
CA LYS A 50 7.35 -1.96 22.63
C LYS A 50 8.02 -1.35 21.39
N ASN A 51 8.65 -0.19 21.56
CA ASN A 51 9.63 0.48 20.68
C ASN A 51 11.06 0.05 21.02
N ASP A 52 11.33 -1.25 21.18
CA ASP A 52 12.73 -1.72 21.08
C ASP A 52 13.32 -1.31 19.71
N GLY A 53 12.50 -0.84 18.76
CA GLY A 53 12.87 -0.01 17.62
C GLY A 53 12.55 1.47 17.81
N VAL A 54 13.38 2.20 18.57
CA VAL A 54 13.80 3.51 18.05
C VAL A 54 14.56 3.17 16.78
N LEU A 55 13.98 3.48 15.62
CA LEU A 55 14.72 3.44 14.36
C LEU A 55 15.96 4.32 14.54
N ASP A 56 17.14 3.82 14.18
CA ASP A 56 18.35 4.65 14.22
C ASP A 56 18.10 5.98 13.49
N ALA A 57 18.72 7.06 13.96
CA ALA A 57 18.57 8.38 13.37
C ALA A 57 18.87 8.40 11.86
N SER A 58 19.69 7.46 11.38
CA SER A 58 19.99 7.22 9.96
C SER A 58 18.76 6.75 9.16
N ILE A 59 17.86 5.97 9.75
CA ILE A 59 16.64 5.48 9.09
C ILE A 59 15.63 6.62 8.95
N THR A 60 15.51 7.47 9.98
CA THR A 60 14.64 8.66 9.95
C THR A 60 15.14 9.79 9.03
N ASP A 61 16.39 9.70 8.57
CA ASP A 61 16.98 10.64 7.59
C ASP A 61 16.71 10.24 6.13
N ASN A 62 16.15 9.03 5.90
CA ASN A 62 15.80 8.60 4.54
C ASN A 62 14.73 9.55 3.95
N PRO A 63 14.98 10.17 2.77
CA PRO A 63 14.04 11.10 2.14
C PRO A 63 12.65 10.52 1.92
N TRP A 64 12.55 9.23 1.61
CA TRP A 64 11.27 8.54 1.42
C TRP A 64 10.55 8.25 2.73
N TYR A 65 11.28 8.00 3.82
CA TYR A 65 10.67 7.89 5.15
C TYR A 65 10.02 9.23 5.54
N ARG A 66 10.74 10.35 5.34
CA ARG A 66 10.20 11.69 5.60
C ARG A 66 8.99 12.02 4.73
N TYR A 67 9.03 11.64 3.45
CA TYR A 67 7.92 11.88 2.54
C TYR A 67 6.68 11.07 2.88
N LEU A 68 6.82 9.77 3.15
CA LEU A 68 5.67 8.88 3.40
C LEU A 68 5.10 9.01 4.81
N VAL A 69 5.95 9.20 5.82
CA VAL A 69 5.55 9.19 7.24
C VAL A 69 5.41 10.59 7.81
N GLN A 70 6.29 11.52 7.43
CA GLN A 70 6.31 12.89 7.97
C GLN A 70 5.66 13.92 7.03
N ASN A 71 5.12 13.47 5.88
CA ASN A 71 4.53 14.32 4.83
C ASN A 71 5.44 15.48 4.38
N ASP A 72 6.76 15.26 4.42
CA ASP A 72 7.74 16.25 3.95
C ASP A 72 7.96 16.14 2.43
N THR A 73 8.15 17.25 1.74
CA THR A 73 8.38 17.30 0.29
C THR A 73 9.77 16.79 -0.16
N SER A 74 10.60 16.30 0.78
CA SER A 74 11.97 15.85 0.53
C SER A 74 12.15 14.85 -0.62
N ALA A 75 11.18 13.94 -0.84
CA ALA A 75 11.22 12.95 -1.93
C ALA A 75 10.13 13.17 -3.00
N SER A 76 9.48 14.34 -3.04
CA SER A 76 8.50 14.70 -4.07
C SER A 76 9.19 15.03 -5.40
N GLN A 77 10.02 14.12 -5.92
CA GLN A 77 10.45 14.20 -7.31
C GLN A 77 9.24 13.83 -8.18
N GLY A 78 9.08 14.49 -9.33
CA GLY A 78 7.87 14.41 -10.19
C GLY A 78 7.64 13.05 -10.89
N TYR A 79 7.78 11.95 -10.16
CA TYR A 79 7.46 10.60 -10.59
C TYR A 79 5.98 10.50 -10.93
N LYS A 80 5.69 9.98 -12.12
CA LYS A 80 4.31 9.86 -12.58
C LYS A 80 3.70 8.51 -12.25
N CYS A 81 4.53 7.49 -12.06
CA CYS A 81 4.07 6.12 -11.85
C CYS A 81 4.91 5.46 -10.75
N LEU A 82 4.29 5.21 -9.59
CA LEU A 82 4.95 4.57 -8.46
C LEU A 82 4.13 3.39 -7.94
N GLN A 83 4.83 2.42 -7.37
CA GLN A 83 4.23 1.32 -6.63
C GLN A 83 5.00 1.11 -5.34
N ILE A 84 4.27 0.84 -4.25
CA ILE A 84 4.84 0.47 -2.96
C ILE A 84 4.60 -1.02 -2.74
N ILE A 85 5.67 -1.75 -2.43
CA ILE A 85 5.60 -3.15 -1.99
C ILE A 85 5.95 -3.19 -0.51
N TYR A 86 5.12 -3.86 0.28
CA TYR A 86 5.28 -3.95 1.73
C TYR A 86 5.76 -5.35 2.07
N ILE A 87 6.87 -5.46 2.80
CA ILE A 87 7.46 -6.72 3.20
C ILE A 87 7.41 -6.79 4.71
N ASP A 88 6.56 -7.68 5.22
CA ASP A 88 6.51 -8.03 6.62
C ASP A 88 7.48 -9.18 6.91
N HIS A 89 8.28 -8.99 7.95
CA HIS A 89 9.32 -9.91 8.40
C HIS A 89 9.35 -9.96 9.93
N LYS A 90 9.93 -11.01 10.50
CA LYS A 90 10.04 -11.13 11.97
C LYS A 90 11.27 -10.43 12.54
N GLU A 91 12.30 -10.34 11.72
CA GLU A 91 13.63 -9.88 12.08
C GLU A 91 14.16 -9.02 10.94
N LEU A 92 15.02 -8.06 11.27
CA LEU A 92 15.58 -7.11 10.32
C LEU A 92 16.19 -7.86 9.12
N LEU A 93 15.82 -7.42 7.91
CA LEU A 93 16.32 -8.04 6.69
C LEU A 93 17.83 -7.79 6.53
N PRO A 94 18.62 -8.81 6.14
CA PRO A 94 20.04 -8.64 5.87
C PRO A 94 20.27 -7.78 4.61
N GLU A 95 21.38 -7.04 4.56
CA GLU A 95 21.72 -6.17 3.42
C GLU A 95 21.78 -6.93 2.09
N GLU A 96 22.30 -8.17 2.11
CA GLU A 96 22.39 -9.07 0.94
C GLU A 96 21.03 -9.31 0.26
N LEU A 97 19.94 -9.24 1.03
CA LEU A 97 18.59 -9.44 0.51
C LEU A 97 18.07 -8.18 -0.21
N PHE A 98 18.55 -6.99 0.16
CA PHE A 98 18.29 -5.76 -0.60
C PHE A 98 19.04 -5.77 -1.93
N ASP A 99 20.31 -6.20 -1.94
CA ASP A 99 21.08 -6.36 -3.19
C ASP A 99 20.39 -7.33 -4.16
N PHE A 100 19.82 -8.41 -3.62
CA PHE A 100 19.01 -9.35 -4.40
C PHE A 100 17.78 -8.68 -5.00
N PHE A 101 17.03 -7.90 -4.20
CA PHE A 101 15.85 -7.20 -4.70
C PHE A 101 16.21 -6.16 -5.76
N GLU A 102 17.30 -5.42 -5.61
CA GLU A 102 17.79 -4.47 -6.61
C GLU A 102 18.19 -5.18 -7.92
N THR A 103 18.73 -6.40 -7.82
CA THR A 103 19.06 -7.23 -8.99
C THR A 103 17.80 -7.78 -9.68
N LEU A 104 16.80 -8.22 -8.89
CA LEU A 104 15.54 -8.78 -9.41
C LEU A 104 14.63 -7.70 -10.01
N LEU A 105 14.57 -6.54 -9.36
CA LEU A 105 13.66 -5.45 -9.63
C LEU A 105 14.51 -4.20 -9.95
N PRO A 106 15.00 -4.06 -11.19
CA PRO A 106 15.89 -2.96 -11.58
C PRO A 106 15.23 -1.58 -11.50
N ASN A 107 13.91 -1.54 -11.27
CA ASN A 107 13.12 -0.33 -11.14
C ASN A 107 12.89 0.10 -9.68
N ILE A 108 13.54 -0.53 -8.70
CA ILE A 108 13.56 -0.05 -7.31
C ILE A 108 14.24 1.32 -7.27
N LEU A 109 13.56 2.28 -6.62
CA LEU A 109 14.09 3.60 -6.32
C LEU A 109 14.73 3.65 -4.94
N ALA A 110 14.11 2.97 -3.97
CA ALA A 110 14.58 2.92 -2.59
C ALA A 110 13.93 1.76 -1.83
N HIS A 111 14.63 1.28 -0.81
CA HIS A 111 14.04 0.53 0.29
C HIS A 111 13.91 1.43 1.52
N VAL A 112 12.82 1.29 2.27
CA VAL A 112 12.53 2.12 3.45
C VAL A 112 12.16 1.20 4.60
N VAL A 113 12.98 1.19 5.65
CA VAL A 113 12.68 0.46 6.88
C VAL A 113 11.71 1.30 7.72
N ILE A 114 10.49 0.81 7.90
CA ILE A 114 9.46 1.49 8.70
C ILE A 114 9.51 1.01 10.15
N SER A 115 9.85 -0.26 10.35
CA SER A 115 9.96 -0.87 11.67
C SER A 115 10.85 -2.10 11.60
N LYS A 116 11.15 -2.70 12.77
CA LYS A 116 11.89 -3.98 12.85
C LYS A 116 11.21 -5.15 12.14
N ASN A 117 9.94 -5.02 11.79
CA ASN A 117 9.13 -6.06 11.18
C ASN A 117 8.51 -5.66 9.83
N ARG A 118 8.80 -4.45 9.32
CA ARG A 118 8.23 -3.97 8.06
C ARG A 118 9.23 -3.13 7.29
N THR A 119 9.45 -3.52 6.04
CA THR A 119 10.24 -2.78 5.07
C THR A 119 9.41 -2.52 3.82
N LEU A 120 9.53 -1.34 3.25
CA LEU A 120 8.91 -0.96 1.98
C LEU A 120 9.94 -1.01 0.87
N LEU A 121 9.52 -1.45 -0.32
CA LEU A 121 10.24 -1.23 -1.56
C LEU A 121 9.42 -0.26 -2.42
N ILE A 122 10.06 0.80 -2.88
CA ILE A 122 9.44 1.83 -3.71
C ILE A 122 9.93 1.62 -5.13
N LEU A 123 9.02 1.32 -6.05
CA LEU A 123 9.33 1.02 -7.44
C LEU A 123 8.85 2.15 -8.34
N ASN A 124 9.69 2.51 -9.31
CA ASN A 124 9.29 3.30 -10.47
C ASN A 124 8.61 2.37 -11.49
N GLN A 125 7.32 2.59 -11.76
CA GLN A 125 6.55 1.77 -12.68
C GLN A 125 6.25 2.49 -14.01
N GLU A 126 7.03 3.52 -14.37
CA GLU A 126 6.96 4.14 -15.69
C GLU A 126 7.24 3.14 -16.82
N GLU A 127 8.23 2.25 -16.60
CA GLU A 127 8.39 1.02 -17.36
C GLU A 127 7.75 -0.12 -16.58
N THR A 128 6.60 -0.61 -17.03
CA THR A 128 5.81 -1.60 -16.28
C THR A 128 6.59 -2.92 -16.14
N LEU A 129 6.93 -3.26 -14.89
CA LEU A 129 7.52 -4.53 -14.51
C LEU A 129 6.48 -5.38 -13.77
N GLU A 130 6.37 -6.66 -14.12
CA GLU A 130 5.51 -7.62 -13.40
C GLU A 130 6.17 -8.07 -12.08
N ALA A 131 6.44 -7.12 -11.19
CA ALA A 131 7.11 -7.34 -9.90
C ALA A 131 6.41 -8.44 -9.06
N GLN A 132 5.08 -8.51 -9.13
CA GLN A 132 4.31 -9.55 -8.46
C GLN A 132 4.69 -10.96 -8.93
N ALA A 133 4.84 -11.18 -10.24
CA ALA A 133 5.17 -12.50 -10.77
C ALA A 133 6.61 -12.88 -10.39
N LEU A 134 7.56 -11.96 -10.60
CA LEU A 134 8.96 -12.16 -10.27
C LEU A 134 9.18 -12.49 -8.79
N VAL A 135 8.58 -11.70 -7.89
CA VAL A 135 8.72 -11.93 -6.45
C VAL A 135 8.03 -13.23 -6.03
N LYS A 136 6.83 -13.54 -6.55
CA LYS A 136 6.14 -14.81 -6.25
C LYS A 136 6.98 -16.04 -6.61
N ASP A 137 7.71 -15.99 -7.73
CA ASP A 137 8.51 -17.10 -8.22
C ASP A 137 9.78 -17.32 -7.38
N VAL A 138 10.42 -16.26 -6.89
CA VAL A 138 11.68 -16.37 -6.13
C VAL A 138 11.49 -16.42 -4.61
N LEU A 139 10.33 -15.98 -4.10
CA LEU A 139 10.07 -15.89 -2.66
C LEU A 139 10.31 -17.21 -1.91
N PRO A 140 9.86 -18.40 -2.39
CA PRO A 140 10.11 -19.66 -1.68
C PRO A 140 11.59 -20.00 -1.56
N THR A 141 12.38 -19.67 -2.57
CA THR A 141 13.83 -19.88 -2.58
C THR A 141 14.52 -18.94 -1.60
N LEU A 142 14.15 -17.66 -1.61
CA LEU A 142 14.66 -16.67 -0.65
C LEU A 142 14.36 -17.06 0.81
N GLU A 143 13.13 -17.48 1.08
CA GLU A 143 12.76 -17.93 2.43
C GLU A 143 13.59 -19.13 2.88
N SER A 144 13.89 -20.06 1.97
CA SER A 144 14.70 -21.24 2.25
C SER A 144 16.18 -20.90 2.46
N ASP A 145 16.76 -20.06 1.60
CA ASP A 145 18.19 -19.72 1.61
C ASP A 145 18.56 -18.88 2.82
N PHE A 146 17.70 -17.93 3.19
CA PHE A 146 17.92 -17.05 4.34
C PHE A 146 17.28 -17.57 5.64
N GLY A 147 16.47 -18.63 5.58
CA GLY A 147 15.76 -19.18 6.75
C GLY A 147 14.71 -18.22 7.33
N LEU A 148 14.16 -17.33 6.51
CA LEU A 148 13.24 -16.27 6.92
C LEU A 148 11.79 -16.59 6.51
N LYS A 149 10.85 -15.98 7.24
CA LYS A 149 9.41 -16.01 6.91
C LYS A 149 8.99 -14.60 6.49
N LEU A 150 8.70 -14.40 5.21
CA LEU A 150 8.29 -13.15 4.62
C LEU A 150 6.80 -13.20 4.23
N THR A 151 6.13 -12.07 4.41
CA THR A 151 4.82 -11.81 3.81
C THR A 151 4.91 -10.54 2.99
N VAL A 152 4.66 -10.68 1.69
CA VAL A 152 4.79 -9.58 0.72
C VAL A 152 3.41 -9.11 0.29
N PHE A 153 3.16 -7.82 0.44
CA PHE A 153 1.96 -7.18 -0.05
C PHE A 153 2.29 -6.26 -1.21
N PHE A 154 1.59 -6.44 -2.32
CA PHE A 154 1.74 -5.61 -3.50
C PHE A 154 0.71 -4.49 -3.45
N GLY A 155 1.15 -3.26 -3.21
CA GLY A 155 0.33 -2.07 -3.34
C GLY A 155 -0.05 -1.81 -4.80
N ASN A 156 -0.89 -0.80 -5.01
CA ASN A 156 -1.36 -0.46 -6.33
C ASN A 156 -0.28 0.24 -7.17
N ILE A 157 -0.40 0.17 -8.50
CA ILE A 157 0.40 0.99 -9.40
C ILE A 157 -0.32 2.33 -9.59
N TRP A 158 0.15 3.34 -8.87
CA TRP A 158 -0.43 4.67 -8.90
C TRP A 158 0.15 5.49 -10.05
N ASN A 159 -0.70 5.77 -11.04
CA ASN A 159 -0.37 6.53 -12.24
C ASN A 159 -0.84 7.99 -12.15
N LYS A 160 -0.15 8.88 -12.85
CA LYS A 160 -0.41 10.33 -12.88
C LYS A 160 -0.53 10.92 -11.46
N LEU A 161 0.40 10.51 -10.60
CA LEU A 161 0.50 11.04 -9.25
C LEU A 161 0.73 12.55 -9.29
N GLN A 162 -0.09 13.28 -8.55
CA GLN A 162 0.18 14.66 -8.19
C GLN A 162 1.09 14.70 -6.95
N ALA A 163 1.72 15.84 -6.72
CA ALA A 163 2.41 16.08 -5.45
C ALA A 163 1.45 15.83 -4.28
N ASP A 164 1.94 15.16 -3.24
CA ASP A 164 1.21 14.88 -1.99
C ASP A 164 0.10 13.83 -2.04
N GLU A 165 -0.18 13.21 -3.19
CA GLU A 165 -1.15 12.09 -3.26
C GLU A 165 -0.58 10.77 -2.71
N LEU A 166 0.73 10.52 -2.92
CA LEU A 166 1.33 9.23 -2.54
C LEU A 166 1.30 8.97 -1.02
N PRO A 167 1.60 9.94 -0.14
CA PRO A 167 1.50 9.73 1.30
C PRO A 167 0.08 9.36 1.76
N LEU A 168 -0.96 9.94 1.14
CA LEU A 168 -2.36 9.58 1.43
C LEU A 168 -2.65 8.12 1.07
N TYR A 169 -2.21 7.68 -0.12
CA TYR A 169 -2.37 6.28 -0.52
C TYR A 169 -1.58 5.35 0.38
N TYR A 170 -0.35 5.71 0.74
CA TYR A 170 0.48 4.96 1.67
C TYR A 170 -0.18 4.79 3.04
N GLN A 171 -0.76 5.85 3.62
CA GLN A 171 -1.45 5.75 4.91
C GLN A 171 -2.63 4.77 4.85
N GLU A 172 -3.45 4.86 3.80
CA GLU A 172 -4.59 3.96 3.61
C GLU A 172 -4.14 2.51 3.38
N GLU A 173 -3.16 2.32 2.50
CA GLU A 173 -2.55 1.02 2.22
C GLU A 173 -1.91 0.41 3.48
N SER A 174 -1.07 1.14 4.21
CA SER A 174 -0.41 0.68 5.44
C SER A 174 -1.42 0.24 6.50
N ARG A 175 -2.52 0.99 6.68
CA ARG A 175 -3.62 0.61 7.58
C ARG A 175 -4.31 -0.68 7.16
N LEU A 176 -4.48 -0.92 5.86
CA LEU A 176 -4.99 -2.20 5.38
C LEU A 176 -4.03 -3.33 5.72
N PHE A 177 -2.75 -3.15 5.43
CA PHE A 177 -1.73 -4.17 5.64
C PHE A 177 -1.46 -4.47 7.11
N ALA A 178 -1.59 -3.49 8.01
CA ALA A 178 -1.49 -3.72 9.46
C ALA A 178 -2.57 -4.69 9.97
N ASN A 179 -3.78 -4.61 9.41
CA ASN A 179 -4.90 -5.48 9.80
C ASN A 179 -4.91 -6.83 9.06
N ALA A 180 -4.21 -6.91 7.93
CA ALA A 180 -4.15 -8.05 7.04
C ALA A 180 -3.64 -9.34 7.72
N GLY A 181 -2.64 -9.22 8.60
CA GLY A 181 -2.03 -10.36 9.30
C GLY A 181 -3.02 -11.20 10.12
N HIS A 182 -4.15 -10.61 10.54
CA HIS A 182 -5.21 -11.34 11.24
C HIS A 182 -6.07 -12.21 10.32
N TYR A 183 -6.15 -11.88 9.03
CA TYR A 183 -7.11 -12.47 8.09
C TYR A 183 -6.47 -13.45 7.11
N LEU A 184 -5.19 -13.27 6.78
CA LEU A 184 -4.51 -13.96 5.68
C LEU A 184 -3.88 -15.31 6.06
N GLY A 185 -3.90 -15.68 7.34
CA GLY A 185 -3.43 -16.99 7.80
C GLY A 185 -1.99 -17.28 7.39
N ASN A 186 -1.82 -18.13 6.37
CA ASN A 186 -0.52 -18.61 5.90
C ASN A 186 -0.20 -18.17 4.45
N GLU A 187 -0.97 -17.26 3.86
CA GLU A 187 -0.64 -16.68 2.56
C GLU A 187 0.60 -15.80 2.64
N ARG A 188 1.49 -15.95 1.64
CA ARG A 188 2.80 -15.27 1.62
C ARG A 188 2.83 -14.05 0.75
N THR A 189 1.89 -13.95 -0.17
CA THR A 189 1.82 -12.87 -1.13
C THR A 189 0.38 -12.44 -1.27
N VAL A 190 0.13 -11.15 -1.15
CA VAL A 190 -1.22 -10.59 -1.19
C VAL A 190 -1.26 -9.46 -2.19
N THR A 191 -2.29 -9.46 -3.03
CA THR A 191 -2.50 -8.43 -4.04
C THR A 191 -3.33 -7.28 -3.50
N PHE A 192 -3.17 -6.10 -4.10
CA PHE A 192 -3.97 -4.93 -3.78
C PHE A 192 -5.48 -5.21 -3.86
N SER A 193 -5.93 -5.92 -4.90
CA SER A 193 -7.35 -6.26 -5.12
C SER A 193 -7.94 -7.12 -4.00
N GLU A 194 -7.18 -8.11 -3.52
CA GLU A 194 -7.59 -8.97 -2.40
C GLU A 194 -7.76 -8.13 -1.13
N MET A 195 -6.82 -7.20 -0.88
CA MET A 195 -6.91 -6.30 0.25
C MET A 195 -8.07 -5.33 0.18
N LEU A 196 -8.39 -4.81 -1.01
CA LEU A 196 -9.55 -3.93 -1.20
C LEU A 196 -10.87 -4.66 -0.92
N LEU A 197 -10.99 -5.92 -1.33
CA LEU A 197 -12.16 -6.75 -1.01
C LEU A 197 -12.25 -7.07 0.48
N LEU A 198 -11.13 -7.34 1.13
CA LEU A 198 -11.09 -7.49 2.60
C LEU A 198 -11.49 -6.19 3.31
N ALA A 199 -10.97 -5.05 2.86
CA ALA A 199 -11.35 -3.74 3.38
C ALA A 199 -12.85 -3.52 3.29
N TYR A 200 -13.43 -3.84 2.13
CA TYR A 200 -14.85 -3.77 1.87
C TYR A 200 -15.65 -4.67 2.84
N ALA A 201 -15.25 -5.94 2.98
CA ALA A 201 -15.93 -6.90 3.85
C ALA A 201 -15.92 -6.46 5.34
N HIS A 202 -14.85 -5.78 5.75
CA HIS A 202 -14.67 -5.27 7.11
C HIS A 202 -15.12 -3.81 7.29
N GLN A 203 -15.74 -3.20 6.28
CA GLN A 203 -16.21 -1.80 6.30
C GLN A 203 -15.09 -0.80 6.65
N ILE A 204 -13.86 -1.10 6.24
CA ILE A 204 -12.72 -0.19 6.36
C ILE A 204 -12.84 0.86 5.27
N ASP A 205 -13.01 2.13 5.66
CA ASP A 205 -13.23 3.21 4.70
C ASP A 205 -11.92 3.78 4.15
N LEU A 206 -11.75 3.79 2.83
CA LEU A 206 -10.53 4.19 2.12
C LEU A 206 -10.82 5.38 1.19
N PRO A 207 -11.12 6.58 1.73
CA PRO A 207 -11.62 7.69 0.94
C PRO A 207 -10.68 8.12 -0.19
N ALA A 208 -9.36 8.19 0.01
CA ALA A 208 -8.42 8.65 -1.00
C ALA A 208 -8.33 7.64 -2.16
N ILE A 209 -8.17 6.35 -1.85
CA ILE A 209 -8.14 5.27 -2.85
C ILE A 209 -9.47 5.20 -3.61
N LYS A 210 -10.61 5.22 -2.89
CA LYS A 210 -11.94 5.19 -3.50
C LYS A 210 -12.14 6.39 -4.44
N HIS A 211 -11.78 7.59 -3.99
CA HIS A 211 -11.88 8.80 -4.79
C HIS A 211 -11.07 8.70 -6.08
N LYS A 212 -9.81 8.23 -6.01
CA LYS A 212 -8.95 8.06 -7.18
C LYS A 212 -9.54 7.07 -8.20
N ILE A 213 -10.10 5.96 -7.72
CA ILE A 213 -10.70 4.94 -8.57
C ILE A 213 -12.00 5.45 -9.19
N LEU A 214 -12.86 6.11 -8.41
CA LEU A 214 -14.10 6.74 -8.90
C LEU A 214 -13.79 7.79 -9.96
N GLN A 215 -12.80 8.65 -9.74
CA GLN A 215 -12.34 9.60 -10.73
C GLN A 215 -11.91 8.92 -12.04
N ALA A 216 -11.18 7.80 -11.95
CA ALA A 216 -10.80 7.02 -13.13
C ALA A 216 -12.00 6.40 -13.87
N ILE A 217 -13.09 6.08 -13.17
CA ILE A 217 -14.35 5.64 -13.77
C ILE A 217 -15.03 6.81 -14.49
N ASP A 218 -15.15 7.96 -13.83
CA ASP A 218 -15.89 9.12 -14.31
C ASP A 218 -15.19 9.89 -15.45
N ASP A 219 -13.85 9.82 -15.51
CA ASP A 219 -13.03 10.40 -16.58
C ASP A 219 -13.37 9.84 -17.98
N ASN A 220 -14.08 8.72 -18.06
CA ASN A 220 -14.48 8.11 -19.32
C ASN A 220 -15.93 7.59 -19.26
N LYS A 221 -16.80 8.25 -20.03
CA LYS A 221 -18.26 8.04 -20.06
C LYS A 221 -18.70 6.58 -20.24
N ASP A 222 -17.90 5.78 -20.95
CA ASP A 222 -18.26 4.38 -21.24
C ASP A 222 -17.80 3.40 -20.14
N THR A 223 -16.90 3.83 -19.24
CA THR A 223 -16.25 2.93 -18.27
C THR A 223 -17.27 2.27 -17.33
N ARG A 224 -18.22 3.03 -16.79
CA ARG A 224 -19.27 2.50 -15.90
C ARG A 224 -20.11 1.42 -16.60
N MET A 225 -20.51 1.67 -17.84
CA MET A 225 -21.25 0.73 -18.68
C MET A 225 -20.42 -0.53 -18.95
N ILE A 226 -19.14 -0.37 -19.26
CA ILE A 226 -18.21 -1.49 -19.51
C ILE A 226 -18.07 -2.37 -18.28
N ILE A 227 -17.80 -1.79 -17.11
CA ILE A 227 -17.62 -2.54 -15.85
C ILE A 227 -18.91 -3.29 -15.50
N THR A 228 -20.06 -2.63 -15.58
CA THR A 228 -21.36 -3.25 -15.29
C THR A 228 -21.66 -4.41 -16.24
N THR A 229 -21.38 -4.24 -17.54
CA THR A 229 -21.59 -5.30 -18.53
C THR A 229 -20.60 -6.44 -18.35
N MET A 230 -19.33 -6.14 -18.06
CA MET A 230 -18.33 -7.17 -17.74
C MET A 230 -18.75 -8.01 -16.55
N TRP A 231 -19.29 -7.39 -15.50
CA TRP A 231 -19.80 -8.10 -14.34
C TRP A 231 -20.96 -9.03 -14.70
N GLN A 232 -21.95 -8.55 -15.47
CA GLN A 232 -23.09 -9.34 -15.95
C GLN A 232 -22.64 -10.54 -16.80
N GLU A 233 -21.60 -10.35 -17.62
CA GLU A 233 -21.01 -11.38 -18.46
C GLU A 233 -19.91 -12.19 -17.74
N GLN A 234 -19.81 -12.09 -16.40
CA GLN A 234 -18.90 -12.87 -15.55
C GLN A 234 -17.42 -12.70 -15.94
N GLY A 235 -17.03 -11.49 -16.35
CA GLY A 235 -15.69 -11.16 -16.83
C GLY A 235 -15.37 -11.68 -18.24
N ASN A 236 -16.34 -12.25 -18.97
CA ASN A 236 -16.10 -12.77 -20.30
C ASN A 236 -15.96 -11.64 -21.34
N LEU A 237 -14.72 -11.38 -21.78
CA LEU A 237 -14.40 -10.31 -22.72
C LEU A 237 -15.11 -10.43 -24.07
N ALA A 238 -15.30 -11.65 -24.58
CA ALA A 238 -15.93 -11.86 -25.88
C ALA A 238 -17.43 -11.54 -25.82
N LYS A 239 -18.11 -12.04 -24.79
CA LYS A 239 -19.53 -11.73 -24.55
C LYS A 239 -19.73 -10.25 -24.23
N THR A 240 -18.87 -9.66 -23.40
CA THR A 240 -18.92 -8.23 -23.09
C THR A 240 -18.82 -7.37 -24.35
N ALA A 241 -17.85 -7.64 -25.23
CA ALA A 241 -17.69 -6.90 -26.48
C ALA A 241 -18.93 -7.03 -27.38
N GLN A 242 -19.53 -8.23 -27.44
CA GLN A 242 -20.76 -8.49 -28.16
C GLN A 242 -21.96 -7.72 -27.56
N SER A 243 -22.15 -7.77 -26.24
CA SER A 243 -23.24 -7.10 -25.51
C SER A 243 -23.12 -5.57 -25.59
N LEU A 244 -21.90 -5.04 -25.67
CA LEU A 244 -21.64 -3.61 -25.88
C LEU A 244 -21.63 -3.18 -27.36
N TYR A 245 -21.77 -4.12 -28.30
CA TYR A 245 -21.66 -3.88 -29.74
C TYR A 245 -20.35 -3.18 -30.15
N ILE A 246 -19.24 -3.48 -29.47
CA ILE A 246 -17.90 -2.95 -29.78
C ILE A 246 -16.94 -4.05 -30.21
N HIS A 247 -15.91 -3.68 -30.95
CA HIS A 247 -14.86 -4.62 -31.31
C HIS A 247 -14.02 -5.02 -30.08
N ARG A 248 -13.54 -6.27 -30.03
CA ARG A 248 -12.71 -6.79 -28.93
C ARG A 248 -11.46 -5.94 -28.68
N ASN A 249 -10.82 -5.43 -29.73
CA ASN A 249 -9.65 -4.56 -29.60
C ASN A 249 -10.01 -3.21 -28.96
N SER A 250 -11.20 -2.68 -29.26
CA SER A 250 -11.69 -1.44 -28.67
C SER A 250 -11.99 -1.61 -27.18
N LEU A 251 -12.57 -2.76 -26.79
CA LEU A 251 -12.71 -3.13 -25.39
C LEU A 251 -11.34 -3.22 -24.72
N HIS A 252 -10.39 -3.97 -25.29
CA HIS A 252 -9.04 -4.08 -24.75
C HIS A 252 -8.36 -2.73 -24.53
N TYR A 253 -8.44 -1.82 -25.49
CA TYR A 253 -7.89 -0.47 -25.35
C TYR A 253 -8.54 0.31 -24.20
N LYS A 254 -9.87 0.23 -24.06
CA LYS A 254 -10.58 0.90 -22.96
C LYS A 254 -10.21 0.32 -21.59
N LEU A 255 -10.07 -1.01 -21.49
CA LEU A 255 -9.61 -1.67 -20.26
C LEU A 255 -8.19 -1.28 -19.90
N GLU A 256 -7.30 -1.19 -20.89
CA GLU A 256 -5.92 -0.77 -20.67
C GLU A 256 -5.84 0.69 -20.22
N LYS A 257 -6.64 1.57 -20.84
CA LYS A 257 -6.75 2.97 -20.41
C LYS A 257 -7.25 3.09 -18.96
N PHE A 258 -8.22 2.27 -18.56
CA PHE A 258 -8.71 2.23 -17.17
C PHE A 258 -7.63 1.71 -16.21
N ARG A 259 -6.91 0.66 -16.58
CA ARG A 259 -5.79 0.11 -15.80
C ARG A 259 -4.70 1.16 -15.59
N LEU A 260 -4.33 1.91 -16.63
CA LEU A 260 -3.35 3.00 -16.51
C LEU A 260 -3.87 4.21 -15.74
N ALA A 261 -5.18 4.34 -15.50
CA ALA A 261 -5.74 5.44 -14.72
C ALA A 261 -5.94 5.08 -13.24
N SER A 262 -6.36 3.84 -12.96
CA SER A 262 -6.73 3.36 -11.62
C SER A 262 -5.71 2.39 -11.00
N GLY A 263 -4.81 1.82 -11.81
CA GLY A 263 -3.95 0.70 -11.43
C GLY A 263 -4.64 -0.68 -11.48
N LEU A 264 -5.97 -0.74 -11.56
CA LEU A 264 -6.76 -1.98 -11.49
C LEU A 264 -6.95 -2.64 -12.85
N ASN A 265 -6.75 -3.96 -12.92
CA ASN A 265 -6.91 -4.74 -14.14
C ASN A 265 -8.25 -5.48 -14.13
N LEU A 266 -9.26 -4.92 -14.77
CA LEU A 266 -10.62 -5.50 -14.86
C LEU A 266 -10.71 -6.91 -15.48
N LYS A 267 -9.62 -7.46 -16.03
CA LYS A 267 -9.55 -8.87 -16.42
C LYS A 267 -9.41 -9.81 -15.22
N ASN A 268 -8.87 -9.32 -14.10
CA ASN A 268 -8.87 -9.99 -12.82
C ASN A 268 -10.25 -9.84 -12.17
N LEU A 269 -10.80 -10.95 -11.69
CA LEU A 269 -12.15 -10.96 -11.12
C LEU A 269 -12.24 -10.17 -9.81
N ASN A 270 -11.18 -10.15 -8.99
CA ASN A 270 -11.14 -9.39 -7.75
C ASN A 270 -11.18 -7.89 -8.01
N ASP A 271 -10.40 -7.42 -9.00
CA ASP A 271 -10.44 -6.03 -9.47
C ASP A 271 -11.82 -5.66 -9.98
N LEU A 272 -12.38 -6.49 -10.87
CA LEU A 272 -13.70 -6.27 -11.43
C LEU A 272 -14.79 -6.22 -10.35
N ALA A 273 -14.75 -7.15 -9.39
CA ALA A 273 -15.70 -7.22 -8.28
C ALA A 273 -15.63 -5.94 -7.42
N PHE A 274 -14.44 -5.52 -7.02
CA PHE A 274 -14.28 -4.34 -6.19
C PHE A 274 -14.79 -3.07 -6.89
N VAL A 275 -14.39 -2.86 -8.15
CA VAL A 275 -14.82 -1.68 -8.92
C VAL A 275 -16.34 -1.71 -9.16
N TYR A 276 -16.92 -2.88 -9.41
CA TYR A 276 -18.37 -3.02 -9.53
C TYR A 276 -19.09 -2.68 -8.21
N LEU A 277 -18.56 -3.13 -7.06
CA LEU A 277 -19.12 -2.78 -5.75
C LEU A 277 -19.09 -1.26 -5.51
N LEU A 278 -17.97 -0.60 -5.82
CA LEU A 278 -17.87 0.87 -5.73
C LEU A 278 -18.90 1.60 -6.58
N ILE A 279 -19.22 1.07 -7.77
CA ILE A 279 -20.25 1.62 -8.68
C ILE A 279 -21.66 1.45 -8.12
N MET A 280 -21.90 0.43 -7.28
CA MET A 280 -23.22 0.16 -6.70
C MET A 280 -23.49 0.98 -5.44
N GLU A 281 -22.45 1.37 -4.72
CA GLU A 281 -22.55 2.20 -3.51
C GLU A 281 -22.69 3.71 -3.78
N ASN A 282 -22.33 4.14 -4.99
CA ASN A 282 -22.27 5.53 -5.42
C ASN A 282 -23.24 5.81 -6.58
#